data_AF-A0A3B3T9G4-F1
#
_entry.id   AF-A0A3B3T9G4-F1
#
_cell.length_a   1.000
_cell.length_b   1.000
_cell.length_c   1.000
_cell.angle_alpha   90.00
_cell.angle_beta   90.00
_cell.angle_gamma   90.00
#
_symmetry.space_group_name_H-M   'P 1'
#
loop_
_entity.id
_entity.type
_entity.pdbx_description
1 polymer ?
#
loop_
_entity_poly.entity_id
_entity_poly.type
_entity_poly.pdbx_seq_one_letter_code
_entity_poly.pdbx_strand_id
1 'polypeptide(L)'
;IGIIIMKTFSVILYQSMFNSSPAHLSPLPVCGQAPLNTRIVGGENAPPGSWPWQANLLQTFPTYQIMCGGSLINSKWVLSAAHCFSSTNTANWNVYLGRQELSGTNPNEQVRTLSSIFPHPLYNSSTHDNDLALLELSTTVTFSDFIRPICLAASSSTFYNGTETWVTGWGNFKYNVPLPSPATLQELEVLIVGNNKCNCLYGGSIITTNMICAGVLAGGKGSCQGDSGGPLVVKQGSVWIQAGIVSFGYKCAEPNYPGVYTRVSPYQTWINSIIITKQTGFVTYTSSGKNSDSSTSCSSSPSITITPSTPTTTTTTAKRECLIFPRFNFPVGSYVILILSIV
;
A
#
# COMPACT_ATOMS: atom_id res chain seq x y z
N ILE A 1 0.19 65.24 71.68
CA ILE A 1 1.62 65.50 71.94
C ILE A 1 2.37 64.19 71.65
N GLY A 2 3.36 64.16 70.74
CA GLY A 2 4.33 63.05 70.67
C GLY A 2 4.46 62.25 69.35
N ILE A 3 4.84 62.93 68.28
CA ILE A 3 5.82 62.63 67.20
C ILE A 3 6.75 61.37 67.36
N ILE A 4 6.79 60.54 66.28
CA ILE A 4 7.93 59.79 65.61
C ILE A 4 8.59 58.61 66.41
N ILE A 5 8.80 57.38 65.92
CA ILE A 5 9.86 56.88 65.00
C ILE A 5 9.58 55.44 64.47
N MET A 6 9.55 55.33 63.13
CA MET A 6 10.08 54.28 62.23
C MET A 6 10.86 53.07 62.80
N LYS A 7 10.49 51.82 62.40
CA LYS A 7 11.30 50.93 61.51
C LYS A 7 10.78 49.47 61.44
N THR A 8 10.39 49.08 60.21
CA THR A 8 10.70 47.83 59.48
C THR A 8 10.69 46.48 60.22
N PHE A 9 9.90 45.52 59.72
CA PHE A 9 10.38 44.31 59.01
C PHE A 9 9.17 43.57 58.38
N SER A 10 9.04 43.65 57.05
CA SER A 10 8.10 42.84 56.27
C SER A 10 8.78 41.55 55.85
N VAL A 11 8.27 40.40 56.29
CA VAL A 11 8.61 39.09 55.74
C VAL A 11 7.60 38.79 54.62
N ILE A 12 8.01 38.98 53.37
CA ILE A 12 7.24 38.58 52.20
C ILE A 12 7.64 37.14 51.86
N LEU A 13 6.76 36.19 52.13
CA LEU A 13 6.84 34.83 51.60
C LEU A 13 6.55 34.87 50.09
N TYR A 14 7.57 34.58 49.28
CA TYR A 14 7.38 34.24 47.87
C TYR A 14 6.77 32.84 47.77
N GLN A 15 5.49 32.74 47.44
CA GLN A 15 4.92 31.51 46.88
C GLN A 15 5.06 31.56 45.36
N SER A 16 5.89 30.67 44.82
CA SER A 16 6.00 30.40 43.40
C SER A 16 4.70 29.76 42.90
N MET A 17 3.83 30.53 42.24
CA MET A 17 2.74 29.96 41.47
C MET A 17 3.31 29.35 40.19
N PHE A 18 3.40 28.02 40.16
CA PHE A 18 3.56 27.26 38.92
C PHE A 18 2.29 27.44 38.08
N ASN A 19 2.33 28.38 37.14
CA ASN A 19 1.36 28.46 36.05
C ASN A 19 1.60 27.26 35.13
N SER A 20 0.92 26.14 35.39
CA SER A 20 0.76 25.09 34.39
C SER A 20 -0.23 25.60 33.34
N SER A 21 0.29 26.12 32.23
CA SER A 21 -0.51 26.36 31.02
C SER A 21 -1.32 25.10 30.68
N PRO A 22 -2.59 25.21 30.26
CA PRO A 22 -3.30 24.06 29.71
C PRO A 22 -2.48 23.53 28.55
N ALA A 23 -2.24 22.22 28.53
CA ALA A 23 -1.65 21.55 27.37
C ALA A 23 -2.44 22.00 26.13
N HIS A 24 -1.76 22.68 25.23
CA HIS A 24 -2.33 23.14 23.97
C HIS A 24 -2.71 21.88 23.20
N LEU A 25 -3.98 21.47 23.27
CA LEU A 25 -4.54 20.44 22.40
C LEU A 25 -4.35 20.95 20.98
N SER A 26 -3.30 20.47 20.30
CA SER A 26 -3.14 20.67 18.87
C SER A 26 -4.42 20.17 18.20
N PRO A 27 -5.07 20.96 17.32
CA PRO A 27 -6.25 20.50 16.61
C PRO A 27 -5.90 19.18 15.91
N LEU A 28 -6.76 18.17 16.09
CA LEU A 28 -6.59 16.86 15.45
C LEU A 28 -6.32 17.06 13.95
N PRO A 29 -5.41 16.28 13.34
CA PRO A 29 -5.17 16.40 11.91
C PRO A 29 -6.48 16.20 11.15
N VAL A 30 -6.71 17.05 10.15
CA VAL A 30 -7.92 17.04 9.28
C VAL A 30 -8.04 15.74 8.46
N CYS A 31 -6.98 14.94 8.45
CA CYS A 31 -6.85 13.67 7.75
C CYS A 31 -6.65 12.50 8.72
N GLY A 32 -6.72 11.27 8.20
CA GLY A 32 -6.38 10.05 8.93
C GLY A 32 -7.36 9.70 10.05
N GLN A 33 -8.57 10.28 10.02
CA GLN A 33 -9.63 9.99 10.97
C GLN A 33 -10.62 9.00 10.36
N ALA A 34 -10.86 7.90 11.06
CA ALA A 34 -11.85 6.88 10.68
C ALA A 34 -12.81 6.62 11.86
N PRO A 35 -13.86 7.44 12.02
CA PRO A 35 -14.75 7.38 13.19
C PRO A 35 -15.46 6.04 13.38
N LEU A 36 -15.69 5.31 12.28
CA LEU A 36 -16.39 4.03 12.27
C LEU A 36 -15.43 2.82 12.34
N ASN A 37 -14.12 3.06 12.36
CA ASN A 37 -13.11 2.00 12.50
C ASN A 37 -12.89 1.66 13.99
N THR A 38 -13.85 0.95 14.58
CA THR A 38 -13.84 0.61 16.02
C THR A 38 -13.18 -0.72 16.36
N ARG A 39 -13.03 -1.62 15.37
CA ARG A 39 -12.34 -2.92 15.51
C ARG A 39 -11.84 -3.33 14.13
N ILE A 40 -10.62 -3.85 14.06
CA ILE A 40 -10.08 -4.46 12.84
C ILE A 40 -9.84 -5.94 13.10
N VAL A 41 -10.32 -6.78 12.19
CA VAL A 41 -10.14 -8.23 12.22
C VAL A 41 -9.61 -8.68 10.86
N GLY A 42 -8.46 -9.37 10.85
CA GLY A 42 -7.68 -9.55 9.62
C GLY A 42 -8.26 -10.52 8.59
N GLY A 43 -8.57 -10.00 7.39
CA GLY A 43 -8.82 -10.79 6.18
C GLY A 43 -10.28 -11.17 5.95
N GLU A 44 -11.19 -10.21 6.07
CA GLU A 44 -12.64 -10.36 5.90
C GLU A 44 -13.25 -9.11 5.22
N ASN A 45 -14.56 -9.14 5.01
CA ASN A 45 -15.32 -7.97 4.56
C ASN A 45 -15.10 -6.79 5.53
N ALA A 46 -14.62 -5.66 5.00
CA ALA A 46 -14.47 -4.44 5.77
C ALA A 46 -15.85 -3.90 6.18
N PRO A 47 -16.08 -3.54 7.44
CA PRO A 47 -17.34 -2.91 7.84
C PRO A 47 -17.52 -1.54 7.14
N PRO A 48 -18.75 -1.15 6.76
CA PRO A 48 -19.01 0.12 6.09
C PRO A 48 -18.41 1.33 6.81
N GLY A 49 -17.64 2.13 6.08
CA GLY A 49 -17.02 3.35 6.61
C GLY A 49 -15.75 3.13 7.43
N SER A 50 -15.28 1.90 7.59
CA SER A 50 -14.00 1.60 8.28
C SER A 50 -12.78 2.22 7.59
N TRP A 51 -12.87 2.43 6.26
CA TRP A 51 -11.79 2.96 5.42
C TRP A 51 -12.30 4.14 4.57
N PRO A 52 -12.61 5.29 5.19
CA PRO A 52 -13.37 6.37 4.54
C PRO A 52 -12.61 7.12 3.45
N TRP A 53 -11.32 6.82 3.25
CA TRP A 53 -10.51 7.33 2.15
C TRP A 53 -10.50 6.42 0.93
N GLN A 54 -10.95 5.17 1.03
CA GLN A 54 -10.89 4.21 -0.07
C GLN A 54 -11.66 4.75 -1.29
N ALA A 55 -10.97 4.81 -2.43
CA ALA A 55 -11.56 5.18 -3.70
C ALA A 55 -11.58 3.98 -4.64
N ASN A 56 -12.70 3.79 -5.33
CA ASN A 56 -12.79 2.90 -6.48
C ASN A 56 -12.69 3.74 -7.75
N LEU A 57 -11.67 3.47 -8.56
CA LEU A 57 -11.42 4.13 -9.83
C LEU A 57 -11.87 3.20 -10.94
N LEU A 58 -12.83 3.65 -11.74
CA LEU A 58 -13.39 2.85 -12.82
C LEU A 58 -13.32 3.63 -14.13
N GLN A 59 -12.62 3.07 -15.11
CA GLN A 59 -12.67 3.55 -16.48
C GLN A 59 -13.52 2.60 -17.32
N THR A 60 -14.58 3.14 -17.94
CA THR A 60 -15.51 2.35 -18.73
C THR A 60 -15.28 2.53 -20.23
N PHE A 61 -15.06 1.43 -20.94
CA PHE A 61 -15.01 1.38 -22.41
C PHE A 61 -16.20 0.57 -22.95
N PRO A 62 -16.49 0.63 -24.26
CA PRO A 62 -17.60 -0.14 -24.85
C PRO A 62 -17.51 -1.65 -24.61
N THR A 63 -16.30 -2.21 -24.51
CA THR A 63 -16.07 -3.67 -24.47
C THR A 63 -15.41 -4.16 -23.20
N TYR A 64 -14.85 -3.28 -22.36
CA TYR A 64 -14.17 -3.66 -21.13
C TYR A 64 -14.15 -2.52 -20.12
N GLN A 65 -13.74 -2.81 -18.89
CA GLN A 65 -13.55 -1.83 -17.83
C GLN A 65 -12.16 -2.01 -17.22
N ILE A 66 -11.54 -0.90 -16.83
CA ILE A 66 -10.32 -0.90 -16.02
C ILE A 66 -10.71 -0.48 -14.61
N MET A 67 -10.31 -1.26 -13.62
CA MET A 67 -10.55 -0.96 -12.21
C MET A 67 -9.24 -0.86 -11.45
N CYS A 68 -9.08 0.23 -10.71
CA CYS A 68 -8.03 0.43 -9.73
C CYS A 68 -8.61 0.94 -8.40
N GLY A 69 -7.81 0.82 -7.35
CA GLY A 69 -7.99 1.52 -6.10
C GLY A 69 -7.38 2.92 -6.10
N GLY A 70 -7.70 3.66 -5.06
CA GLY A 70 -7.11 4.95 -4.77
C GLY A 70 -7.41 5.36 -3.34
N SER A 71 -6.94 6.54 -2.97
CA SER A 71 -7.10 7.10 -1.63
C SER A 71 -7.38 8.58 -1.69
N LEU A 72 -8.46 9.03 -1.07
CA LEU A 72 -8.77 10.44 -0.92
C LEU A 72 -7.74 11.09 0.00
N ILE A 73 -7.04 12.12 -0.46
CA ILE A 73 -5.97 12.79 0.31
C ILE A 73 -6.32 14.21 0.75
N ASN A 74 -7.35 14.80 0.13
CA ASN A 74 -8.05 16.00 0.60
C ASN A 74 -9.45 16.06 -0.07
N SER A 75 -10.17 17.18 0.01
CA SER A 75 -11.52 17.28 -0.56
C SER A 75 -11.60 17.21 -2.10
N LYS A 76 -10.49 17.29 -2.83
CA LYS A 76 -10.46 17.39 -4.30
C LYS A 76 -9.44 16.45 -4.97
N TRP A 77 -8.59 15.77 -4.20
CA TRP A 77 -7.47 15.02 -4.73
C TRP A 77 -7.47 13.58 -4.24
N VAL A 78 -7.16 12.67 -5.16
CA VAL A 78 -6.98 11.23 -4.90
C VAL A 78 -5.56 10.83 -5.30
N LEU A 79 -4.93 10.00 -4.47
CA LEU A 79 -3.64 9.35 -4.74
C LEU A 79 -3.87 7.91 -5.22
N SER A 80 -3.21 7.51 -6.29
CA SER A 80 -3.27 6.16 -6.88
C SER A 80 -1.92 5.80 -7.52
N ALA A 81 -1.85 4.67 -8.22
CA ALA A 81 -0.67 4.21 -8.96
C ALA A 81 -0.65 4.79 -10.38
N ALA A 82 0.54 5.03 -10.94
CA ALA A 82 0.68 5.53 -12.30
C ALA A 82 0.30 4.46 -13.34
N HIS A 83 0.61 3.19 -13.09
CA HIS A 83 0.31 2.09 -14.01
C HIS A 83 -1.19 1.88 -14.27
N CYS A 84 -2.06 2.43 -13.44
CA CYS A 84 -3.52 2.43 -13.65
C CYS A 84 -3.95 3.27 -14.85
N PHE A 85 -3.09 4.16 -15.35
CA PHE A 85 -3.43 5.14 -16.39
C PHE A 85 -2.54 4.94 -17.62
N SER A 86 -3.14 4.46 -18.72
CA SER A 86 -2.46 4.35 -20.01
C SER A 86 -2.25 5.72 -20.70
N SER A 87 -2.98 6.74 -20.28
CA SER A 87 -2.87 8.13 -20.75
C SER A 87 -3.40 9.09 -19.68
N THR A 88 -3.18 10.40 -19.87
CA THR A 88 -3.74 11.45 -19.01
C THR A 88 -5.17 11.86 -19.41
N ASN A 89 -5.82 11.12 -20.32
CA ASN A 89 -7.20 11.38 -20.71
C ASN A 89 -8.16 11.05 -19.57
N THR A 90 -8.96 12.02 -19.16
CA THR A 90 -9.93 11.92 -18.07
C THR A 90 -11.27 11.33 -18.49
N ALA A 91 -11.49 11.14 -19.80
CA ALA A 91 -12.75 10.61 -20.32
C ALA A 91 -13.06 9.22 -19.74
N ASN A 92 -14.35 9.03 -19.43
CA ASN A 92 -14.93 7.79 -18.92
C ASN A 92 -14.40 7.30 -17.57
N TRP A 93 -13.62 8.12 -16.87
CA TRP A 93 -13.22 7.85 -15.49
C TRP A 93 -14.29 8.31 -14.50
N ASN A 94 -14.70 7.40 -13.63
CA ASN A 94 -15.46 7.68 -12.43
C ASN A 94 -14.65 7.30 -11.19
N VAL A 95 -14.70 8.19 -10.20
CA VAL A 95 -14.14 8.01 -8.86
C VAL A 95 -15.30 7.86 -7.89
N TYR A 96 -15.41 6.68 -7.28
CA TYR A 96 -16.41 6.36 -6.28
C TYR A 96 -15.78 6.38 -4.88
N LEU A 97 -16.36 7.17 -3.98
CA LEU A 97 -15.92 7.36 -2.59
C LEU A 97 -17.07 7.02 -1.66
N GLY A 98 -16.79 6.42 -0.50
CA GLY A 98 -17.84 5.94 0.42
C GLY A 98 -18.60 4.71 -0.10
N ARG A 99 -18.07 4.06 -1.15
CA ARG A 99 -18.57 2.81 -1.72
C ARG A 99 -18.23 1.64 -0.79
N GLN A 100 -19.17 0.72 -0.62
CA GLN A 100 -19.00 -0.53 0.12
C GLN A 100 -18.93 -1.73 -0.83
N GLU A 101 -19.86 -1.81 -1.78
CA GLU A 101 -20.03 -2.94 -2.70
C GLU A 101 -19.84 -2.47 -4.15
N LEU A 102 -19.18 -3.27 -5.00
CA LEU A 102 -19.04 -2.92 -6.43
C LEU A 102 -20.35 -3.01 -7.20
N SER A 103 -21.30 -3.80 -6.70
CA SER A 103 -22.64 -3.94 -7.28
C SER A 103 -23.71 -3.79 -6.21
N GLY A 104 -24.85 -3.18 -6.57
CA GLY A 104 -25.93 -2.91 -5.63
C GLY A 104 -26.02 -1.44 -5.23
N THR A 105 -26.73 -1.16 -4.15
CA THR A 105 -27.00 0.21 -3.68
C THR A 105 -25.97 0.62 -2.63
N ASN A 106 -25.28 1.74 -2.87
CA ASN A 106 -24.33 2.33 -1.92
C ASN A 106 -24.86 3.68 -1.43
N PRO A 107 -25.56 3.75 -0.26
CA PRO A 107 -26.25 4.98 0.18
C PRO A 107 -25.30 6.11 0.61
N ASN A 108 -24.05 5.79 0.94
CA ASN A 108 -23.05 6.76 1.39
C ASN A 108 -22.12 7.26 0.27
N GLU A 109 -22.36 6.81 -0.97
CA GLU A 109 -21.46 7.03 -2.08
C GLU A 109 -21.53 8.46 -2.62
N GLN A 110 -20.36 8.99 -2.97
CA GLN A 110 -20.24 10.14 -3.86
C GLN A 110 -19.43 9.75 -5.08
N VAL A 111 -19.94 10.13 -6.26
CA VAL A 111 -19.27 9.92 -7.54
C VAL A 111 -18.70 11.23 -8.06
N ARG A 112 -17.48 11.20 -8.55
CA ARG A 112 -16.83 12.33 -9.24
C ARG A 112 -16.17 11.85 -10.52
N THR A 113 -16.16 12.71 -11.53
CA THR A 113 -15.27 12.55 -12.69
C THR A 113 -13.92 13.18 -12.41
N LEU A 114 -12.96 13.01 -13.32
CA LEU A 114 -11.62 13.59 -13.21
C LEU A 114 -11.50 14.88 -14.04
N SER A 115 -10.88 15.91 -13.46
CA SER A 115 -10.43 17.11 -14.16
C SER A 115 -9.03 16.94 -14.73
N SER A 116 -8.15 16.22 -14.04
CA SER A 116 -6.76 16.01 -14.47
C SER A 116 -6.15 14.77 -13.83
N ILE A 117 -5.19 14.17 -14.53
CA ILE A 117 -4.40 13.01 -14.09
C ILE A 117 -2.92 13.41 -14.19
N PHE A 118 -2.18 13.28 -13.10
CA PHE A 118 -0.77 13.63 -13.00
C PHE A 118 0.04 12.40 -12.57
N PRO A 119 0.44 11.52 -13.51
CA PRO A 119 1.42 10.47 -13.22
C PRO A 119 2.76 11.12 -12.85
N HIS A 120 3.52 10.47 -11.98
CA HIS A 120 4.86 10.94 -11.66
C HIS A 120 5.73 10.98 -12.93
N PRO A 121 6.46 12.08 -13.22
CA PRO A 121 7.17 12.25 -14.48
C PRO A 121 8.33 11.26 -14.68
N LEU A 122 8.81 10.65 -13.59
CA LEU A 122 9.85 9.62 -13.61
C LEU A 122 9.30 8.19 -13.49
N TYR A 123 7.98 8.00 -13.62
CA TYR A 123 7.39 6.66 -13.64
C TYR A 123 8.00 5.83 -14.78
N ASN A 124 8.47 4.62 -14.45
CA ASN A 124 9.04 3.69 -15.40
C ASN A 124 8.22 2.40 -15.45
N SER A 125 7.51 2.17 -16.55
CA SER A 125 6.61 1.02 -16.70
C SER A 125 7.32 -0.34 -16.77
N SER A 126 8.61 -0.38 -17.09
CA SER A 126 9.38 -1.64 -17.10
C SER A 126 9.77 -2.08 -15.69
N THR A 127 10.16 -1.13 -14.84
CA THR A 127 10.65 -1.39 -13.47
C THR A 127 9.58 -1.17 -12.40
N HIS A 128 8.48 -0.51 -12.74
CA HIS A 128 7.46 -0.02 -11.83
C HIS A 128 7.99 0.97 -10.78
N ASP A 129 9.17 1.56 -11.01
CA ASP A 129 9.71 2.60 -10.14
C ASP A 129 8.96 3.92 -10.36
N ASN A 130 8.78 4.69 -9.28
CA ASN A 130 7.97 5.92 -9.26
C ASN A 130 6.51 5.71 -9.72
N ASP A 131 5.91 4.59 -9.33
CA ASP A 131 4.55 4.23 -9.68
C ASP A 131 3.49 4.91 -8.78
N LEU A 132 3.29 6.21 -9.00
CA LEU A 132 2.25 7.00 -8.34
C LEU A 132 1.66 8.05 -9.28
N ALA A 133 0.37 8.36 -9.08
CA ALA A 133 -0.35 9.40 -9.79
C ALA A 133 -1.27 10.19 -8.84
N LEU A 134 -1.38 11.50 -9.09
CA LEU A 134 -2.36 12.37 -8.45
C LEU A 134 -3.52 12.62 -9.40
N LEU A 135 -4.74 12.50 -8.88
CA LEU A 135 -5.97 12.69 -9.64
C LEU A 135 -6.72 13.88 -9.05
N GLU A 136 -6.99 14.88 -9.88
CA GLU A 136 -7.84 16.01 -9.50
C GLU A 136 -9.29 15.69 -9.84
N LEU A 137 -10.17 15.71 -8.83
CA LEU A 137 -11.60 15.51 -8.99
C LEU A 137 -12.24 16.74 -9.64
N SER A 138 -13.26 16.52 -10.47
CA SER A 138 -13.98 17.60 -11.18
C SER A 138 -14.64 18.60 -10.24
N THR A 139 -15.12 18.14 -9.09
CA THR A 139 -15.64 18.97 -8.00
C THR A 139 -15.24 18.39 -6.65
N THR A 140 -15.25 19.22 -5.61
CA THR A 140 -14.92 18.74 -4.26
C THR A 140 -15.95 17.73 -3.75
N VAL A 141 -15.51 16.83 -2.88
CA VAL A 141 -16.38 15.94 -2.11
C VAL A 141 -16.78 16.55 -0.78
N THR A 142 -17.96 16.19 -0.31
CA THR A 142 -18.43 16.54 1.03
C THR A 142 -17.97 15.47 2.00
N PHE A 143 -17.27 15.83 3.07
CA PHE A 143 -16.86 14.84 4.06
C PHE A 143 -18.04 14.33 4.88
N SER A 144 -17.98 13.06 5.24
CA SER A 144 -18.93 12.36 6.11
C SER A 144 -18.17 11.34 6.96
N ASP A 145 -18.85 10.52 7.75
CA ASP A 145 -18.18 9.43 8.45
C ASP A 145 -17.70 8.30 7.51
N PHE A 146 -18.16 8.30 6.26
CA PHE A 146 -17.81 7.34 5.21
C PHE A 146 -16.85 7.90 4.16
N ILE A 147 -16.62 9.22 4.15
CA ILE A 147 -15.77 9.91 3.17
C ILE A 147 -14.89 10.91 3.91
N ARG A 148 -13.61 10.56 4.10
CA ARG A 148 -12.61 11.40 4.79
C ARG A 148 -11.22 11.17 4.19
N PRO A 149 -10.34 12.19 4.20
CA PRO A 149 -9.03 12.04 3.64
C PRO A 149 -8.08 11.26 4.56
N ILE A 150 -7.17 10.47 3.98
CA ILE A 150 -6.06 9.83 4.69
C ILE A 150 -4.89 10.82 4.85
N CYS A 151 -4.11 10.70 5.93
CA CYS A 151 -2.84 11.44 6.01
C CYS A 151 -1.76 10.70 5.21
N LEU A 152 -0.84 11.43 4.60
CA LEU A 152 0.29 10.84 3.90
C LEU A 152 1.51 10.74 4.81
N ALA A 153 2.33 9.70 4.61
CA ALA A 153 3.60 9.58 5.31
C ALA A 153 4.52 10.77 4.97
N ALA A 154 4.97 11.50 5.97
CA ALA A 154 5.96 12.56 5.79
C ALA A 154 7.33 11.99 5.36
N SER A 155 8.20 12.80 4.77
CA SER A 155 9.52 12.42 4.24
C SER A 155 10.45 11.77 5.27
N SER A 156 10.31 12.15 6.55
CA SER A 156 11.06 11.59 7.67
C SER A 156 10.48 10.27 8.22
N SER A 157 9.41 9.73 7.62
CA SER A 157 8.76 8.52 8.12
C SER A 157 9.62 7.27 7.91
N THR A 158 9.66 6.41 8.92
CA THR A 158 10.41 5.15 8.91
C THR A 158 9.47 3.97 9.09
N PHE A 159 9.63 2.90 8.31
CA PHE A 159 8.80 1.70 8.42
C PHE A 159 9.73 0.47 8.53
N TYR A 160 9.87 -0.07 9.74
CA TYR A 160 10.73 -1.22 10.02
C TYR A 160 9.99 -2.54 9.78
N ASN A 161 10.77 -3.60 9.56
CA ASN A 161 10.25 -4.95 9.40
C ASN A 161 9.33 -5.33 10.57
N GLY A 162 8.18 -5.94 10.26
CA GLY A 162 7.17 -6.30 11.25
C GLY A 162 6.20 -5.18 11.64
N THR A 163 6.33 -3.98 11.08
CA THR A 163 5.33 -2.91 11.27
C THR A 163 3.98 -3.39 10.74
N GLU A 164 2.95 -3.35 11.59
CA GLU A 164 1.57 -3.68 11.22
C GLU A 164 1.00 -2.64 10.26
N THR A 165 0.43 -3.11 9.16
CA THR A 165 -0.18 -2.28 8.12
C THR A 165 -1.45 -2.94 7.59
N TRP A 166 -2.29 -2.16 6.93
CA TRP A 166 -3.54 -2.63 6.35
C TRP A 166 -3.61 -2.25 4.88
N VAL A 167 -4.10 -3.18 4.09
CA VAL A 167 -4.43 -2.96 2.68
C VAL A 167 -5.91 -3.25 2.46
N THR A 168 -6.52 -2.43 1.62
CA THR A 168 -7.96 -2.46 1.35
C THR A 168 -8.24 -2.36 -0.12
N GLY A 169 -9.26 -3.09 -0.58
CA GLY A 169 -9.67 -3.03 -1.97
C GLY A 169 -10.73 -4.06 -2.35
N TRP A 170 -11.09 -4.02 -3.63
CA TRP A 170 -12.05 -4.93 -4.26
C TRP A 170 -11.37 -5.85 -5.27
N GLY A 171 -10.06 -6.01 -5.14
CA GLY A 171 -9.30 -6.91 -5.99
C GLY A 171 -9.76 -8.36 -5.86
N ASN A 172 -9.33 -9.15 -6.83
CA ASN A 172 -9.60 -10.57 -6.89
C ASN A 172 -9.21 -11.28 -5.57
N PHE A 173 -10.05 -12.19 -5.08
CA PHE A 173 -9.73 -12.92 -3.84
C PHE A 173 -8.66 -14.00 -4.04
N LYS A 174 -8.42 -14.41 -5.30
CA LYS A 174 -7.32 -15.29 -5.74
C LYS A 174 -6.84 -14.83 -7.11
N TYR A 175 -5.65 -15.25 -7.52
CA TYR A 175 -5.13 -14.94 -8.86
C TYR A 175 -6.14 -15.30 -9.95
N ASN A 176 -6.58 -14.29 -10.70
CA ASN A 176 -7.63 -14.39 -11.74
C ASN A 176 -9.01 -14.88 -11.27
N VAL A 177 -9.36 -14.72 -9.99
CA VAL A 177 -10.70 -15.05 -9.48
C VAL A 177 -11.33 -13.83 -8.80
N PRO A 178 -12.37 -13.21 -9.40
CA PRO A 178 -13.01 -12.00 -8.89
C PRO A 178 -13.79 -12.28 -7.61
N LEU A 179 -14.00 -11.24 -6.79
CA LEU A 179 -14.85 -11.34 -5.61
C LEU A 179 -16.27 -11.79 -6.00
N PRO A 180 -16.90 -12.66 -5.20
CA PRO A 180 -18.30 -13.01 -5.43
C PRO A 180 -19.18 -11.77 -5.24
N SER A 181 -20.24 -11.67 -6.04
CA SER A 181 -21.27 -10.63 -5.88
C SER A 181 -21.81 -10.65 -4.43
N PRO A 182 -21.96 -9.49 -3.77
CA PRO A 182 -21.94 -8.12 -4.32
C PRO A 182 -20.56 -7.45 -4.41
N ALA A 183 -19.48 -8.22 -4.19
CA ALA A 183 -18.10 -7.75 -4.12
C ALA A 183 -17.93 -6.61 -3.10
N THR A 184 -18.08 -6.97 -1.83
CA THR A 184 -17.86 -6.10 -0.68
C THR A 184 -16.38 -5.74 -0.53
N LEU A 185 -16.08 -4.52 -0.08
CA LEU A 185 -14.71 -4.07 0.22
C LEU A 185 -14.05 -5.04 1.20
N GLN A 186 -12.83 -5.46 0.90
CA GLN A 186 -12.03 -6.33 1.77
C GLN A 186 -11.01 -5.51 2.56
N GLU A 187 -10.70 -5.97 3.78
CA GLU A 187 -9.59 -5.47 4.58
C GLU A 187 -8.63 -6.61 4.95
N LEU A 188 -7.33 -6.33 4.85
CA LEU A 188 -6.30 -7.29 5.23
C LEU A 188 -5.18 -6.61 6.00
N GLU A 189 -4.89 -7.15 7.18
CA GLU A 189 -3.67 -6.84 7.92
C GLU A 189 -2.48 -7.59 7.31
N VAL A 190 -1.41 -6.85 7.05
CA VAL A 190 -0.13 -7.35 6.56
C VAL A 190 1.02 -6.69 7.31
N LEU A 191 2.15 -7.37 7.39
CA LEU A 191 3.34 -6.83 8.02
C LEU A 191 4.29 -6.27 6.96
N ILE A 192 4.95 -5.16 7.27
CA ILE A 192 6.07 -4.66 6.48
C ILE A 192 7.16 -5.73 6.45
N VAL A 193 7.61 -6.05 5.24
CA VAL A 193 8.82 -6.83 5.00
C VAL A 193 9.92 -5.82 4.68
N GLY A 194 11.02 -5.88 5.43
CA GLY A 194 12.15 -4.98 5.21
C GLY A 194 12.65 -4.99 3.76
N ASN A 195 13.02 -3.82 3.23
CA ASN A 195 13.40 -3.67 1.82
C ASN A 195 14.54 -4.59 1.39
N ASN A 196 15.56 -4.81 2.25
CA ASN A 196 16.67 -5.69 1.91
C ASN A 196 16.20 -7.13 1.82
N LYS A 197 15.45 -7.62 2.81
CA LYS A 197 14.84 -8.96 2.75
C LYS A 197 13.94 -9.11 1.52
N CYS A 198 13.07 -8.14 1.25
CA CYS A 198 12.21 -8.13 0.09
C CYS A 198 13.01 -8.19 -1.22
N ASN A 199 14.06 -7.37 -1.33
CA ASN A 199 14.93 -7.39 -2.50
C ASN A 199 15.54 -8.78 -2.72
N CYS A 200 16.00 -9.45 -1.67
CA CYS A 200 16.53 -10.82 -1.78
C CYS A 200 15.48 -11.84 -2.22
N LEU A 201 14.24 -11.69 -1.75
CA LEU A 201 13.12 -12.55 -2.19
C LEU A 201 12.80 -12.35 -3.68
N TYR A 202 13.04 -11.15 -4.20
CA TYR A 202 12.89 -10.78 -5.61
C TYR A 202 14.19 -10.90 -6.44
N GLY A 203 15.18 -11.67 -5.97
CA GLY A 203 16.41 -11.95 -6.73
C GLY A 203 17.50 -10.87 -6.66
N GLY A 204 17.30 -9.82 -5.87
CA GLY A 204 18.36 -8.91 -5.42
C GLY A 204 18.54 -7.61 -6.23
N SER A 205 17.72 -7.35 -7.24
CA SER A 205 17.93 -6.19 -8.13
C SER A 205 16.70 -5.33 -8.44
N ILE A 206 15.50 -5.76 -8.04
CA ILE A 206 14.24 -5.13 -8.50
C ILE A 206 13.70 -4.12 -7.49
N ILE A 207 13.97 -4.30 -6.19
CA ILE A 207 13.36 -3.48 -5.14
C ILE A 207 14.20 -2.23 -4.87
N THR A 208 13.64 -1.06 -5.18
CA THR A 208 14.29 0.25 -5.01
C THR A 208 13.97 0.86 -3.64
N THR A 209 14.62 1.99 -3.30
CA THR A 209 14.32 2.78 -2.09
C THR A 209 12.97 3.49 -2.15
N ASN A 210 12.46 3.69 -3.37
CA ASN A 210 11.13 4.23 -3.68
C ASN A 210 10.01 3.20 -3.47
N MET A 211 10.36 1.95 -3.15
CA MET A 211 9.41 0.87 -2.91
C MET A 211 9.39 0.49 -1.43
N ILE A 212 8.27 -0.09 -0.99
CA ILE A 212 8.07 -0.71 0.32
C ILE A 212 7.33 -2.04 0.11
N CYS A 213 7.70 -3.07 0.86
CA CYS A 213 7.07 -4.38 0.75
C CYS A 213 6.24 -4.71 1.97
N ALA A 214 5.11 -5.37 1.75
CA ALA A 214 4.26 -5.85 2.83
C ALA A 214 3.53 -7.13 2.42
N GLY A 215 3.36 -8.05 3.37
CA GLY A 215 2.61 -9.28 3.10
C GLY A 215 2.83 -10.37 4.14
N VAL A 216 2.10 -11.48 3.97
CA VAL A 216 2.28 -12.70 4.74
C VAL A 216 3.24 -13.60 3.98
N LEU A 217 4.46 -13.80 4.51
CA LEU A 217 5.48 -14.60 3.81
C LEU A 217 5.10 -16.07 3.61
N ALA A 218 4.21 -16.60 4.45
CA ALA A 218 3.62 -17.93 4.25
C ALA A 218 2.68 -18.02 3.03
N GLY A 219 2.29 -16.87 2.45
CA GLY A 219 1.35 -16.77 1.35
C GLY A 219 -0.11 -16.87 1.77
N GLY A 220 -1.00 -17.02 0.80
CA GLY A 220 -2.43 -17.25 0.98
C GLY A 220 -3.30 -16.02 1.26
N LYS A 221 -2.71 -14.91 1.73
CA LYS A 221 -3.37 -13.60 1.86
C LYS A 221 -2.45 -12.47 1.36
N GLY A 222 -2.99 -11.56 0.56
CA GLY A 222 -2.28 -10.40 0.01
C GLY A 222 -3.14 -9.65 -1.01
N SER A 223 -2.64 -8.50 -1.47
CA SER A 223 -3.26 -7.75 -2.58
C SER A 223 -3.24 -8.55 -3.88
N CYS A 224 -4.20 -8.27 -4.75
CA CYS A 224 -4.36 -8.96 -6.02
C CYS A 224 -4.85 -8.00 -7.13
N GLN A 225 -5.15 -8.53 -8.32
CA GLN A 225 -5.60 -7.69 -9.43
C GLN A 225 -6.88 -6.94 -9.05
N GLY A 226 -6.90 -5.63 -9.28
CA GLY A 226 -8.00 -4.73 -8.88
C GLY A 226 -7.73 -3.95 -7.58
N ASP A 227 -6.72 -4.33 -6.80
CA ASP A 227 -6.25 -3.53 -5.65
C ASP A 227 -5.21 -2.47 -6.05
N SER A 228 -4.65 -2.56 -7.27
CA SER A 228 -3.69 -1.62 -7.84
C SER A 228 -4.06 -0.16 -7.57
N GLY A 229 -3.12 0.64 -7.06
CA GLY A 229 -3.37 2.04 -6.68
C GLY A 229 -4.06 2.22 -5.33
N GLY A 230 -4.57 1.16 -4.71
CA GLY A 230 -5.13 1.16 -3.37
C GLY A 230 -4.09 1.48 -2.29
N PRO A 231 -4.52 1.92 -1.10
CA PRO A 231 -3.61 2.36 -0.06
C PRO A 231 -3.07 1.20 0.79
N LEU A 232 -1.80 1.28 1.15
CA LEU A 232 -1.22 0.57 2.29
C LEU A 232 -1.08 1.56 3.44
N VAL A 233 -1.83 1.34 4.53
CA VAL A 233 -1.94 2.28 5.64
C VAL A 233 -1.40 1.71 6.94
N VAL A 234 -0.90 2.59 7.80
CA VAL A 234 -0.44 2.31 9.15
C VAL A 234 -1.17 3.22 10.14
N LYS A 235 -1.27 2.81 11.40
CA LYS A 235 -1.84 3.63 12.47
C LYS A 235 -0.75 4.09 13.44
N GLN A 236 -0.74 5.37 13.79
CA GLN A 236 0.08 5.92 14.87
C GLN A 236 -0.80 6.72 15.84
N GLY A 237 -0.96 6.18 17.04
CA GLY A 237 -1.98 6.69 17.97
C GLY A 237 -3.37 6.56 17.36
N SER A 238 -4.09 7.68 17.22
CA SER A 238 -5.41 7.74 16.60
C SER A 238 -5.39 8.06 15.10
N VAL A 239 -4.21 8.32 14.51
CA VAL A 239 -4.09 8.84 13.15
C VAL A 239 -3.68 7.73 12.20
N TRP A 240 -4.44 7.58 11.12
CA TRP A 240 -4.11 6.72 9.99
C TRP A 240 -3.23 7.45 8.98
N ILE A 241 -2.21 6.75 8.49
CA ILE A 241 -1.17 7.30 7.63
C ILE A 241 -0.93 6.33 6.47
N GLN A 242 -0.98 6.81 5.24
CA GLN A 242 -0.66 6.00 4.06
C GLN A 242 0.85 5.91 3.87
N ALA A 243 1.38 4.70 4.05
CA ALA A 243 2.79 4.36 3.90
C ALA A 243 3.13 3.95 2.46
N GLY A 244 2.17 3.34 1.76
CA GLY A 244 2.37 2.82 0.41
C GLY A 244 1.14 2.88 -0.51
N ILE A 245 1.38 2.58 -1.77
CA ILE A 245 0.37 2.46 -2.85
C ILE A 245 0.58 1.10 -3.53
N VAL A 246 -0.45 0.27 -3.65
CA VAL A 246 -0.35 -1.06 -4.30
C VAL A 246 0.20 -0.89 -5.72
N SER A 247 1.34 -1.51 -6.02
CA SER A 247 2.02 -1.38 -7.31
C SER A 247 2.06 -2.71 -8.07
N PHE A 248 2.85 -3.68 -7.58
CA PHE A 248 3.00 -4.98 -8.26
C PHE A 248 3.25 -6.13 -7.27
N GLY A 249 3.20 -7.36 -7.78
CA GLY A 249 3.48 -8.58 -7.02
C GLY A 249 3.70 -9.77 -7.94
N TYR A 250 4.33 -10.84 -7.42
CA TYR A 250 4.41 -12.10 -8.15
C TYR A 250 3.15 -12.92 -7.85
N LYS A 251 2.24 -13.00 -8.83
CA LYS A 251 0.88 -13.53 -8.65
C LYS A 251 0.18 -12.85 -7.46
N CYS A 252 -0.81 -13.52 -6.86
CA CYS A 252 -1.50 -13.02 -5.67
C CYS A 252 -1.18 -13.90 -4.47
N ALA A 253 -0.61 -13.29 -3.44
CA ALA A 253 -0.29 -13.94 -2.17
C ALA A 253 0.58 -15.21 -2.31
N GLU A 254 1.53 -15.21 -3.24
CA GLU A 254 2.47 -16.31 -3.41
C GLU A 254 3.43 -16.38 -2.20
N PRO A 255 3.70 -17.57 -1.65
CA PRO A 255 4.67 -17.72 -0.57
C PRO A 255 6.03 -17.11 -0.93
N ASN A 256 6.63 -16.42 0.03
CA ASN A 256 7.91 -15.71 -0.11
C ASN A 256 7.94 -14.54 -1.10
N TYR A 257 6.82 -14.15 -1.73
CA TYR A 257 6.75 -12.97 -2.59
C TYR A 257 5.76 -11.95 -1.99
N PRO A 258 6.20 -11.10 -1.03
CA PRO A 258 5.33 -10.07 -0.49
C PRO A 258 4.92 -9.08 -1.58
N GLY A 259 3.76 -8.44 -1.42
CA GLY A 259 3.34 -7.37 -2.33
C GLY A 259 4.32 -6.20 -2.30
N VAL A 260 4.54 -5.57 -3.44
CA VAL A 260 5.39 -4.40 -3.59
C VAL A 260 4.52 -3.17 -3.82
N TYR A 261 4.82 -2.13 -3.06
CA TYR A 261 4.07 -0.89 -3.02
C TYR A 261 5.02 0.27 -3.30
N THR A 262 4.53 1.32 -3.94
CA THR A 262 5.26 2.59 -4.01
C THR A 262 5.30 3.19 -2.61
N ARG A 263 6.50 3.47 -2.09
CA ARG A 263 6.70 4.12 -0.78
C ARG A 263 6.30 5.59 -0.88
N VAL A 264 5.35 6.05 -0.06
CA VAL A 264 4.80 7.41 -0.18
C VAL A 264 5.78 8.49 0.30
N SER A 265 6.55 8.24 1.36
CA SER A 265 7.34 9.29 2.05
C SER A 265 8.33 10.07 1.16
N PRO A 266 9.07 9.45 0.20
CA PRO A 266 9.97 10.19 -0.68
C PRO A 266 9.26 11.21 -1.59
N TYR A 267 7.96 11.05 -1.84
CA TYR A 267 7.21 11.85 -2.82
C TYR A 267 6.53 13.08 -2.22
N GLN A 268 6.69 13.36 -0.91
CA GLN A 268 6.07 14.52 -0.26
C GLN A 268 6.31 15.84 -1.03
N THR A 269 7.54 16.08 -1.47
CA THR A 269 7.90 17.30 -2.22
C THR A 269 7.17 17.38 -3.55
N TRP A 270 7.12 16.28 -4.30
CA TRP A 270 6.41 16.23 -5.58
C TRP A 270 4.90 16.45 -5.39
N ILE A 271 4.29 15.80 -4.40
CA ILE A 271 2.87 15.96 -4.11
C ILE A 271 2.53 17.41 -3.77
N ASN A 272 3.34 18.06 -2.94
CA ASN A 272 3.16 19.48 -2.61
C ASN A 272 3.40 20.43 -3.78
N SER A 273 4.21 20.04 -4.77
CA SER A 273 4.43 20.86 -5.98
C SER A 273 3.21 20.89 -6.91
N ILE A 274 2.36 19.86 -6.87
CA ILE A 274 1.14 19.76 -7.68
C ILE A 274 -0.06 20.33 -6.90
N ILE A 275 -0.19 20.00 -5.61
CA ILE A 275 -1.34 20.40 -4.78
C ILE A 275 -1.05 21.74 -4.10
N ILE A 276 -1.24 22.82 -4.85
CA ILE A 276 -0.92 24.19 -4.40
C ILE A 276 -2.00 24.74 -3.45
N THR A 277 -3.24 24.24 -3.52
CA THR A 277 -4.36 24.70 -2.69
C THR A 277 -4.97 23.56 -1.87
N LYS A 278 -5.48 23.86 -0.66
CA LYS A 278 -6.06 22.88 0.27
C LYS A 278 -5.10 21.70 0.53
N GLN A 279 -3.94 22.03 1.11
CA GLN A 279 -2.82 21.10 1.32
C GLN A 279 -3.25 19.78 1.97
N THR A 280 -2.65 18.72 1.46
CA THR A 280 -2.73 17.37 2.03
C THR A 280 -2.01 17.32 3.37
N GLY A 281 -2.54 16.57 4.33
CA GLY A 281 -1.88 16.40 5.63
C GLY A 281 -0.76 15.36 5.55
N PHE A 282 0.45 15.74 5.95
CA PHE A 282 1.58 14.84 6.13
C PHE A 282 1.85 14.60 7.60
N VAL A 283 2.04 13.34 7.99
CA VAL A 283 2.33 12.94 9.37
C VAL A 283 3.54 12.01 9.38
N THR A 284 4.48 12.27 10.29
CA THR A 284 5.68 11.44 10.44
C THR A 284 5.34 10.17 11.21
N TYR A 285 5.37 9.04 10.53
CA TYR A 285 5.33 7.74 11.20
C TYR A 285 6.75 7.34 11.65
N THR A 286 6.91 6.99 12.93
CA THR A 286 8.19 6.53 13.47
C THR A 286 8.03 5.11 13.98
N SER A 287 8.79 4.18 13.40
CA SER A 287 8.82 2.79 13.87
C SER A 287 9.55 2.71 15.20
N SER A 288 9.03 1.90 16.12
CA SER A 288 9.71 1.57 17.38
C SER A 288 10.76 0.48 17.19
N GLY A 289 11.80 0.50 18.02
CA GLY A 289 12.82 -0.55 18.07
C GLY A 289 13.97 -0.37 17.08
N LYS A 290 14.73 -1.44 16.82
CA LYS A 290 15.86 -1.44 15.89
C LYS A 290 15.40 -1.90 14.52
N ASN A 291 15.95 -1.29 13.47
CA ASN A 291 15.77 -1.79 12.11
C ASN A 291 16.55 -3.11 11.94
N SER A 292 15.89 -4.25 12.14
CA SER A 292 16.53 -5.57 11.97
C SER A 292 16.95 -5.86 10.53
N ASP A 293 16.36 -5.16 9.56
CA ASP A 293 16.62 -5.38 8.14
C ASP A 293 17.87 -4.63 7.63
N SER A 294 18.39 -3.65 8.39
CA SER A 294 19.56 -2.88 7.96
C SER A 294 20.83 -3.72 7.78
N SER A 295 20.91 -4.87 8.47
CA SER A 295 22.01 -5.83 8.33
C SER A 295 21.69 -7.00 7.40
N THR A 296 20.49 -7.05 6.81
CA THR A 296 20.12 -8.11 5.86
C THR A 296 20.88 -7.91 4.56
N SER A 297 21.58 -8.95 4.11
CA SER A 297 22.17 -9.02 2.78
C SER A 297 21.67 -10.26 2.05
N CYS A 298 21.60 -10.18 0.72
CA CYS A 298 21.25 -11.33 -0.10
C CYS A 298 22.46 -12.26 -0.12
N SER A 299 22.49 -13.21 0.82
CA SER A 299 23.45 -14.29 0.74
C SER A 299 23.18 -15.03 -0.56
N SER A 300 24.15 -15.06 -1.46
CA SER A 300 24.16 -16.02 -2.57
C SER A 300 23.89 -17.40 -1.97
N SER A 301 22.95 -18.13 -2.58
CA SER A 301 22.52 -19.51 -2.28
C SER A 301 23.51 -20.33 -1.46
N PRO A 302 23.07 -21.18 -0.49
CA PRO A 302 23.96 -22.06 0.25
C PRO A 302 24.87 -22.79 -0.75
N SER A 303 26.17 -22.63 -0.57
CA SER A 303 27.16 -23.42 -1.29
C SER A 303 26.79 -24.87 -1.04
N ILE A 304 26.34 -25.60 -2.07
CA ILE A 304 26.32 -27.06 -2.00
C ILE A 304 27.79 -27.42 -1.80
N THR A 305 28.15 -27.72 -0.55
CA THR A 305 29.41 -28.36 -0.25
C THR A 305 29.26 -29.76 -0.82
N ILE A 306 29.75 -29.96 -2.04
CA ILE A 306 29.93 -31.28 -2.61
C ILE A 306 31.07 -31.90 -1.79
N THR A 307 30.71 -32.60 -0.72
CA THR A 307 31.64 -33.49 -0.04
C THR A 307 32.03 -34.59 -1.05
N PRO A 308 33.32 -34.82 -1.34
CA PRO A 308 33.72 -35.90 -2.23
C PRO A 308 33.35 -37.23 -1.57
N SER A 309 32.29 -37.89 -2.05
CA SER A 309 31.99 -39.26 -1.68
C SER A 309 32.90 -40.20 -2.49
N THR A 310 33.75 -40.92 -1.78
CA THR A 310 34.61 -42.00 -2.28
C THR A 310 33.80 -43.01 -3.11
N PRO A 311 34.26 -43.44 -4.30
CA PRO A 311 33.53 -44.41 -5.09
C PRO A 311 33.67 -45.80 -4.42
N THR A 312 32.54 -46.34 -3.94
CA THR A 312 32.46 -47.75 -3.57
C THR A 312 31.92 -48.50 -4.77
N THR A 313 32.76 -49.31 -5.40
CA THR A 313 32.39 -50.20 -6.50
C THR A 313 31.47 -51.29 -5.95
N THR A 314 30.23 -51.36 -6.44
CA THR A 314 29.39 -52.54 -6.25
C THR A 314 28.84 -52.96 -7.60
N THR A 315 29.28 -54.13 -8.04
CA THR A 315 28.90 -54.76 -9.30
C THR A 315 27.53 -55.41 -9.12
N THR A 316 26.51 -54.92 -9.82
CA THR A 316 25.25 -55.66 -10.00
C THR A 316 24.81 -55.61 -11.46
N THR A 317 24.81 -56.79 -12.07
CA THR A 317 24.41 -57.10 -13.44
C THR A 317 22.90 -56.89 -13.62
N ALA A 318 22.48 -56.01 -14.53
CA ALA A 318 21.08 -55.83 -14.90
C ALA A 318 20.81 -56.42 -16.30
N LYS A 319 19.97 -57.46 -16.33
CA LYS A 319 19.32 -58.00 -17.54
C LYS A 319 18.36 -56.95 -18.11
N ARG A 320 18.36 -56.81 -19.44
CA ARG A 320 17.37 -56.02 -20.18
C ARG A 320 16.06 -56.78 -20.29
N GLU A 321 14.97 -56.21 -19.80
CA GLU A 321 13.63 -56.52 -20.26
C GLU A 321 12.90 -55.24 -20.65
N CYS A 322 12.25 -55.31 -21.80
CA CYS A 322 11.56 -54.24 -22.49
C CYS A 322 10.10 -54.24 -22.04
N LEU A 323 9.59 -53.13 -21.52
CA LEU A 323 8.16 -52.95 -21.27
C LEU A 323 7.61 -51.77 -22.06
N ILE A 324 6.54 -52.08 -22.78
CA ILE A 324 5.84 -51.28 -23.78
C ILE A 324 4.94 -50.24 -23.07
N PHE A 325 5.02 -48.98 -23.48
CA PHE A 325 4.04 -47.93 -23.11
C PHE A 325 2.89 -47.86 -24.12
N PRO A 326 1.62 -47.72 -23.70
CA PRO A 326 0.49 -47.56 -24.60
C PRO A 326 0.43 -46.16 -25.21
N ARG A 327 0.01 -46.11 -26.48
CA ARG A 327 -0.22 -44.90 -27.29
C ARG A 327 -1.36 -44.04 -26.72
N PHE A 328 -1.13 -42.73 -26.61
CA PHE A 328 -2.20 -41.73 -26.64
C PHE A 328 -2.12 -40.95 -27.96
N ASN A 329 -3.20 -41.03 -28.74
CA ASN A 329 -3.42 -40.27 -29.96
C ASN A 329 -3.74 -38.80 -29.62
N PHE A 330 -3.01 -37.85 -30.20
CA PHE A 330 -3.46 -36.47 -30.35
C PHE A 330 -3.75 -36.20 -31.83
N PRO A 331 -4.90 -35.59 -32.17
CA PRO A 331 -5.24 -35.25 -33.55
C PRO A 331 -4.40 -34.09 -34.07
N VAL A 332 -4.13 -34.19 -35.36
CA VAL A 332 -3.23 -33.39 -36.18
C VAL A 332 -3.85 -32.04 -36.54
N GLY A 333 -3.02 -30.99 -36.63
CA GLY A 333 -3.22 -29.93 -37.61
C GLY A 333 -3.27 -28.50 -37.07
N SER A 334 -2.11 -27.82 -37.03
CA SER A 334 -1.83 -26.65 -37.88
C SER A 334 -0.44 -26.08 -37.56
N TYR A 335 0.40 -26.05 -38.59
CA TYR A 335 1.73 -25.46 -38.59
C TYR A 335 1.65 -23.93 -38.55
N VAL A 336 2.45 -23.27 -37.70
CA VAL A 336 3.06 -21.97 -38.05
C VAL A 336 4.51 -21.97 -37.59
N ILE A 337 5.36 -21.67 -38.56
CA ILE A 337 6.81 -21.55 -38.54
C ILE A 337 7.22 -20.39 -37.61
N LEU A 338 8.07 -20.66 -36.61
CA LEU A 338 8.76 -19.62 -35.85
C LEU A 338 10.07 -19.28 -36.57
N ILE A 339 10.09 -18.19 -37.34
CA ILE A 339 11.33 -17.56 -37.79
C ILE A 339 11.87 -16.76 -36.60
N LEU A 340 13.01 -17.20 -36.05
CA LEU A 340 13.88 -16.35 -35.25
C LEU A 340 14.37 -15.20 -36.13
N SER A 341 14.11 -13.96 -35.72
CA SER A 341 14.91 -12.82 -36.15
C SER A 341 15.66 -12.29 -34.94
N ILE A 342 16.98 -12.35 -35.06
CA ILE A 342 17.97 -11.66 -34.26
C ILE A 342 17.85 -10.17 -34.59
N VAL A 343 17.53 -9.33 -33.60
CA VAL A 343 18.27 -8.14 -33.10
C VAL A 343 17.71 -7.81 -31.73
#